data_AF-A0A3M1YBV5-F1
#
_entry.id   AF-A0A3M1YBV5-F1
#
_cell.length_a   1.000
_cell.length_b   1.000
_cell.length_c   1.000
_cell.angle_alpha   90.00
_cell.angle_beta   90.00
_cell.angle_gamma   90.00
#
_symmetry.space_group_name_H-M   'P 1'
#
loop_
_entity.id
_entity.type
_entity.pdbx_description
1 polymer ?
#
loop_
_entity_poly.entity_id
_entity_poly.type
_entity_poly.pdbx_seq_one_letter_code
_entity_poly.pdbx_strand_id
1 'polypeptide(L)'
;MDIATLIGLVGGFALVIVSIVMGSPLSAFINIPSLVIVVGGTIMATLIMQKLNVVLGAISVALNAFFDKTEPPENLIKQIVDLAAKARKGGLLALENEKISNPYLARGIRMAVDGIEPQEIIQTMTIELNSLIR
;
A
#
# COMPACT_ATOMS: atom_id res chain seq x y z
N MET A 1 -2.81 -2.10 10.51
CA MET A 1 -1.50 -1.63 11.02
C MET A 1 -0.85 -2.81 11.68
N ASP A 2 0.42 -3.07 11.36
CA ASP A 2 1.22 -3.99 12.14
C ASP A 2 1.33 -3.46 13.59
N ILE A 3 1.22 -4.36 14.56
CA ILE A 3 1.39 -4.07 15.99
C ILE A 3 2.77 -3.42 16.21
N ALA A 4 3.79 -3.84 15.46
CA ALA A 4 5.12 -3.24 15.54
C ALA A 4 5.13 -1.76 15.11
N THR A 5 4.43 -1.40 14.02
CA THR A 5 4.30 0.00 13.58
C THR A 5 3.56 0.84 14.61
N LEU A 6 2.52 0.29 15.24
CA LEU A 6 1.76 0.99 16.27
C LEU A 6 2.59 1.22 17.53
N ILE A 7 3.27 0.18 18.02
CA ILE A 7 4.15 0.28 19.20
C ILE A 7 5.31 1.24 18.92
N GLY A 8 5.92 1.16 17.73
CA GLY A 8 7.01 2.05 17.34
C GLY A 8 6.56 3.52 17.27
N LEU A 9 5.40 3.78 16.69
CA LEU A 9 4.83 5.13 16.61
C LEU A 9 4.54 5.69 18.01
N VAL A 10 3.75 4.97 18.80
CA VAL A 10 3.34 5.42 20.15
C VAL A 10 4.54 5.52 21.09
N GLY A 11 5.43 4.53 21.07
CA GLY A 11 6.65 4.50 21.87
C GLY A 11 7.62 5.63 21.51
N GLY A 12 7.82 5.88 20.21
CA GLY A 12 8.65 6.99 19.74
C GLY A 12 8.13 8.35 20.21
N PHE A 13 6.84 8.62 20.03
CA PHE A 13 6.22 9.85 20.54
C PHE A 13 6.31 9.97 22.06
N ALA A 14 6.09 8.87 22.79
CA ALA A 14 6.18 8.86 24.25
C ALA A 14 7.59 9.20 24.73
N LEU A 15 8.64 8.62 24.12
CA LEU A 15 10.03 8.92 24.46
C LEU A 15 10.39 10.39 24.20
N VAL A 16 9.93 10.96 23.08
CA VAL A 16 10.12 12.39 22.78
C VAL A 16 9.45 13.26 23.83
N ILE A 17 8.19 12.98 24.17
CA ILE A 17 7.42 13.77 25.14
C ILE A 17 8.05 13.68 26.54
N VAL A 18 8.43 12.48 26.99
CA VAL A 18 9.11 12.28 28.28
C VAL A 18 10.41 13.08 28.33
N SER A 19 11.20 13.03 27.26
CA SER A 19 12.47 13.77 27.17
C SER A 19 12.26 15.29 27.25
N ILE A 20 11.21 15.81 26.60
CA ILE A 20 10.84 17.23 26.66
C ILE A 20 10.48 17.62 28.10
N VAL A 21 9.57 16.88 28.74
CA VAL A 21 9.08 17.20 30.09
C VAL A 21 10.18 17.12 31.15
N MET A 22 11.15 16.21 30.99
CA MET A 22 12.30 16.10 31.90
C MET A 22 13.30 17.25 31.79
N GLY A 23 13.44 17.86 30.61
CA GLY A 23 14.49 18.84 30.32
C GLY A 23 14.06 20.30 30.35
N SER A 24 12.81 20.62 29.97
CA SER A 24 12.36 22.01 29.81
C SER A 24 10.83 22.12 29.78
N PRO A 25 10.22 23.25 30.17
CA PRO A 25 8.79 23.46 30.05
C PRO A 25 8.29 23.32 28.61
N LEU A 26 7.13 22.67 28.44
CA LEU A 26 6.51 22.39 27.13
C LEU A 26 6.35 23.62 26.24
N SER A 27 6.10 24.79 26.85
CA SER A 27 5.95 26.06 26.17
C SER A 27 7.20 26.49 25.37
N ALA A 28 8.38 26.02 25.77
CA ALA A 28 9.63 26.30 25.05
C ALA A 28 9.68 25.62 23.67
N PHE A 29 8.90 24.56 23.46
CA PHE A 29 8.88 23.78 22.21
C PHE A 29 7.76 24.19 21.26
N ILE A 30 6.80 25.00 21.70
CA ILE A 30 5.68 25.47 20.87
C ILE A 30 5.99 26.89 20.40
N ASN A 31 6.55 27.01 19.19
CA ASN A 31 6.83 28.28 18.54
C ASN A 31 6.00 28.44 17.26
N ILE A 32 5.04 29.36 17.29
CA ILE A 32 4.13 29.62 16.16
C ILE A 32 4.91 30.02 14.88
N PRO A 33 5.85 30.99 14.91
CA PRO A 33 6.68 31.31 13.75
C PRO A 33 7.42 30.11 13.14
N SER A 34 8.08 29.29 13.96
CA SER A 34 8.78 28.09 13.51
C SER A 34 7.82 27.10 12.85
N LEU A 35 6.61 26.94 13.40
CA LEU A 35 5.59 26.04 12.86
C LEU A 35 5.09 26.52 11.49
N VAL A 36 4.90 27.83 11.30
CA VAL A 36 4.54 28.41 9.99
C VAL A 36 5.63 28.17 8.95
N ILE A 37 6.90 28.37 9.30
CA ILE A 37 8.03 28.17 8.38
C ILE A 37 8.19 26.69 8.02
N VAL A 38 8.13 25.79 9.00
CA VAL A 38 8.30 24.35 8.77
C VAL A 38 7.10 23.78 8.00
N VAL A 39 5.88 23.92 8.54
CA VAL A 39 4.69 23.33 7.91
C VAL A 39 4.38 24.03 6.59
N GLY A 40 4.32 25.36 6.57
CA GLY A 40 4.05 26.14 5.37
C GLY A 40 5.15 25.98 4.33
N GLY A 41 6.42 26.04 4.76
CA GLY A 41 7.57 25.87 3.87
C GLY A 41 7.63 24.49 3.24
N THR A 42 7.40 23.41 4.01
CA THR A 42 7.37 22.05 3.46
C THR A 42 6.22 21.88 2.48
N ILE A 43 5.01 22.39 2.76
CA ILE A 43 3.88 22.31 1.82
C ILE A 43 4.21 23.05 0.52
N MET A 44 4.71 24.28 0.59
CA MET A 44 5.03 25.09 -0.59
C MET A 44 6.19 24.48 -1.40
N ALA A 45 7.25 24.00 -0.73
CA ALA A 45 8.37 23.33 -1.39
C ALA A 45 7.91 22.04 -2.10
N THR A 46 7.01 21.28 -1.47
CA THR A 46 6.45 20.05 -2.07
C THR A 46 5.60 20.38 -3.31
N LEU A 47 4.83 21.47 -3.28
CA LEU A 47 4.05 21.95 -4.43
C LEU A 47 4.92 22.49 -5.58
N ILE A 48 6.12 22.99 -5.29
CA ILE A 48 7.10 23.35 -6.33
C ILE A 48 7.65 22.09 -7.00
N MET A 49 7.95 21.05 -6.21
CA MET A 49 8.53 19.80 -6.72
C MET A 49 7.52 18.91 -7.46
N GLN A 50 6.25 18.93 -7.06
CA GLN A 50 5.25 17.97 -7.51
C GLN A 50 3.94 18.64 -7.94
N LYS A 51 3.26 18.01 -8.91
CA LYS A 51 1.92 18.44 -9.33
C LYS A 51 0.94 18.30 -8.16
N LEU A 52 0.00 19.25 -8.04
CA LEU A 52 -0.99 19.27 -6.95
C LEU A 52 -1.74 17.93 -6.78
N ASN A 53 -2.11 17.27 -7.87
CA ASN A 53 -2.80 15.97 -7.82
C ASN A 53 -1.96 14.88 -7.15
N VAL A 54 -0.63 14.90 -7.33
CA VAL A 54 0.29 13.94 -6.71
C VAL A 54 0.41 14.22 -5.22
N VAL A 55 0.50 15.50 -4.82
CA VAL A 55 0.58 15.91 -3.41
C VAL A 55 -0.69 15.51 -2.64
N LEU A 56 -1.87 15.75 -3.22
CA LEU A 56 -3.14 15.33 -2.62
C LEU A 56 -3.27 13.80 -2.57
N GLY A 57 -2.83 13.10 -3.62
CA GLY A 57 -2.80 11.64 -3.65
C GLY A 57 -1.86 11.03 -2.59
N ALA A 58 -0.72 11.68 -2.33
CA ALA A 58 0.25 11.23 -1.35
C ALA A 58 -0.33 11.16 0.07
N ILE A 59 -1.26 12.06 0.43
CA ILE A 59 -1.96 12.01 1.73
C ILE A 59 -2.79 10.72 1.84
N SER A 60 -3.52 10.36 0.78
CA SER A 60 -4.31 9.12 0.76
C SER A 60 -3.42 7.88 0.84
N VAL A 61 -2.24 7.89 0.21
CA VAL A 61 -1.28 6.79 0.27
C VAL A 61 -0.63 6.70 1.65
N ALA A 62 -0.27 7.83 2.25
CA ALA A 62 0.27 7.88 3.61
C ALA A 62 -0.71 7.31 4.63
N LEU A 63 -2.02 7.54 4.46
CA LEU A 63 -3.04 6.92 5.30
C LEU A 63 -3.06 5.39 5.16
N ASN A 64 -2.84 4.85 3.96
CA ASN A 64 -2.73 3.40 3.77
C ASN A 64 -1.55 2.79 4.55
N ALA A 65 -0.50 3.55 4.89
CA ALA A 65 0.58 3.01 5.74
C ALA A 65 0.11 2.65 7.16
N PHE A 66 -0.99 3.25 7.63
CA PHE A 66 -1.60 2.92 8.92
C PHE A 66 -2.64 1.78 8.81
N PHE A 67 -3.16 1.51 7.60
CA PHE A 67 -4.13 0.44 7.35
C PHE A 67 -3.45 -0.74 6.67
N ASP A 68 -3.33 -1.86 7.38
CA ASP A 68 -2.76 -3.05 6.80
C ASP A 68 -3.85 -3.74 5.98
N LYS A 69 -3.68 -3.75 4.66
CA LYS A 69 -4.59 -4.37 3.69
C LYS A 69 -3.94 -5.57 3.00
N THR A 70 -2.86 -6.10 3.57
CA THR A 70 -2.12 -7.20 2.94
C THR A 70 -2.90 -8.49 3.14
N GLU A 71 -3.30 -9.16 2.05
CA GLU A 71 -3.87 -10.51 2.13
C GLU A 71 -2.77 -11.48 2.61
N PRO A 72 -3.07 -12.38 3.57
CA PRO A 72 -2.09 -13.36 4.01
C PRO A 72 -1.67 -14.26 2.85
N PRO A 73 -0.37 -14.51 2.66
CA PRO A 73 0.11 -15.34 1.55
C PRO A 73 -0.46 -16.76 1.61
N GLU A 74 -0.75 -17.29 2.81
CA GLU A 74 -1.34 -18.63 2.98
C GLU A 74 -2.74 -18.72 2.36
N ASN A 75 -3.53 -17.65 2.44
CA ASN A 75 -4.87 -17.61 1.85
C ASN A 75 -4.77 -17.52 0.33
N LEU A 76 -3.82 -16.73 -0.19
CA LEU A 76 -3.59 -16.60 -1.62
C LEU A 76 -3.12 -17.94 -2.23
N ILE A 77 -2.22 -18.65 -1.57
CA ILE A 77 -1.74 -19.98 -2.01
C ILE A 77 -2.91 -20.97 -2.08
N LYS A 78 -3.75 -21.04 -1.04
CA LYS A 78 -4.93 -21.92 -1.03
C LYS A 78 -5.87 -21.59 -2.19
N GLN A 79 -6.15 -20.30 -2.41
CA GLN A 79 -7.00 -19.85 -3.50
C GLN A 79 -6.43 -20.26 -4.87
N ILE A 80 -5.13 -20.10 -5.09
CA ILE A 80 -4.47 -20.49 -6.35
C ILE A 80 -4.55 -22.01 -6.57
N VAL A 81 -4.32 -22.81 -5.52
CA VAL A 81 -4.42 -24.28 -5.60
C VAL A 81 -5.85 -24.72 -5.93
N ASP A 82 -6.86 -24.10 -5.31
CA ASP A 82 -8.26 -24.39 -5.57
C ASP A 82 -8.65 -24.03 -7.02
N LEU A 83 -8.20 -22.88 -7.52
CA LEU A 83 -8.40 -22.47 -8.91
C LEU A 83 -7.72 -23.45 -9.88
N ALA A 84 -6.48 -23.87 -9.60
CA ALA A 84 -5.77 -24.85 -10.43
C ALA A 84 -6.49 -26.21 -10.47
N ALA A 85 -7.04 -26.65 -9.34
CA ALA A 85 -7.82 -27.89 -9.25
C ALA A 85 -9.12 -27.82 -10.09
N LYS A 86 -9.80 -26.66 -10.08
CA LYS A 86 -10.99 -26.41 -10.93
C LYS A 86 -10.63 -26.39 -12.41
N ALA A 87 -9.56 -25.68 -12.77
CA ALA A 87 -9.06 -25.62 -14.14
C ALA A 87 -8.67 -27.00 -14.69
N ARG A 88 -8.07 -27.85 -13.85
CA ARG A 88 -7.71 -29.22 -14.26
C ARG A 88 -8.91 -30.11 -14.54
N LYS A 89 -10.04 -29.90 -13.84
CA LYS A 89 -11.27 -30.70 -14.00
C LYS A 89 -12.17 -30.19 -15.13
N GLY A 90 -12.35 -28.87 -15.22
CA GLY A 90 -13.32 -28.22 -16.10
C GLY A 90 -12.71 -27.38 -17.22
N GLY A 91 -11.38 -27.33 -17.35
CA GLY A 91 -10.69 -26.42 -18.26
C GLY A 91 -10.67 -24.98 -17.76
N LEU A 92 -10.05 -24.08 -18.53
CA LEU A 92 -9.89 -22.67 -18.18
C LEU A 92 -11.23 -21.92 -18.06
N LEU A 93 -12.22 -22.23 -18.90
CA LEU A 93 -13.55 -21.59 -18.85
C LEU A 93 -14.28 -21.83 -17.52
N ALA A 94 -13.95 -22.89 -16.79
CA ALA A 94 -14.51 -23.14 -15.46
C ALA A 94 -14.14 -22.03 -14.45
N LEU A 95 -13.12 -21.23 -14.74
CA LEU A 95 -12.66 -20.13 -13.89
C LEU A 95 -13.39 -18.81 -14.16
N GLU A 96 -14.18 -18.69 -15.24
CA GLU A 96 -14.87 -17.44 -15.61
C GLU A 96 -15.86 -16.97 -14.54
N ASN A 97 -16.51 -17.93 -13.88
CA ASN A 97 -17.53 -17.66 -12.85
C ASN A 97 -16.96 -17.58 -11.42
N GLU A 98 -15.65 -17.74 -11.24
CA GLU A 98 -15.02 -17.73 -9.93
C GLU A 98 -14.83 -16.32 -9.39
N LYS A 99 -15.25 -16.09 -8.15
CA LYS A 99 -15.05 -14.81 -7.47
C LYS A 99 -13.66 -14.77 -6.85
N ILE A 100 -12.77 -14.00 -7.47
CA ILE A 100 -11.41 -13.78 -6.99
C ILE A 100 -11.35 -12.40 -6.32
N SER A 101 -11.01 -12.36 -5.04
CA SER A 101 -10.92 -11.13 -4.22
C SER A 101 -9.78 -10.23 -4.68
N ASN A 102 -8.64 -10.84 -4.98
CA ASN A 102 -7.43 -10.14 -5.36
C ASN A 102 -7.53 -9.63 -6.82
N PRO A 103 -7.55 -8.30 -7.05
CA PRO A 103 -7.75 -7.74 -8.39
C PRO A 103 -6.64 -8.13 -9.38
N TYR A 104 -5.40 -8.24 -8.90
CA TYR A 104 -4.24 -8.62 -9.71
C TYR A 104 -4.37 -10.07 -10.16
N LEU A 105 -4.68 -11.00 -9.25
CA LEU A 105 -4.92 -12.40 -9.60
C LEU A 105 -6.12 -12.57 -10.53
N ALA A 106 -7.23 -11.86 -10.27
CA ALA A 106 -8.42 -11.91 -11.10
C ALA A 106 -8.16 -11.50 -12.55
N ARG A 107 -7.25 -10.54 -12.77
CA ARG A 107 -6.85 -10.11 -14.10
C ARG A 107 -6.02 -11.15 -14.83
N GLY A 108 -5.06 -11.76 -14.15
CA GLY A 108 -4.26 -12.87 -14.71
C GLY A 108 -5.12 -14.07 -15.12
N ILE A 109 -6.09 -14.44 -14.28
CA ILE A 109 -7.02 -15.53 -14.58
C ILE A 109 -7.91 -15.21 -15.79
N ARG A 110 -8.42 -13.97 -15.91
CA ARG A 110 -9.20 -13.56 -17.10
C ARG A 110 -8.40 -13.69 -18.39
N MET A 111 -7.15 -13.22 -18.41
CA MET A 111 -6.28 -13.37 -19.59
C MET A 111 -6.04 -14.84 -19.96
N ALA A 112 -5.96 -15.72 -18.96
CA ALA A 112 -5.84 -17.16 -19.19
C ALA A 112 -7.15 -17.77 -19.73
N VAL A 113 -8.32 -17.31 -19.27
CA VAL A 113 -9.64 -17.70 -19.81
C VAL A 113 -9.81 -17.24 -21.25
N ASP A 114 -9.33 -16.03 -21.57
CA ASP A 114 -9.35 -15.44 -22.93
C ASP A 114 -8.39 -16.14 -23.91
N GLY A 115 -7.56 -17.08 -23.43
CA GLY A 115 -6.69 -17.90 -24.25
C GLY A 115 -5.40 -17.20 -24.69
N ILE A 116 -4.98 -16.14 -23.99
CA ILE A 116 -3.71 -15.45 -24.27
C ILE A 116 -2.53 -16.40 -23.98
N GLU A 117 -1.47 -16.29 -24.77
CA GLU A 117 -0.29 -17.15 -24.58
C GLU A 117 0.39 -16.90 -23.22
N PRO A 118 0.86 -17.96 -22.53
CA PRO A 118 1.43 -17.83 -21.18
C PRO A 118 2.57 -16.81 -21.07
N GLN A 119 3.40 -16.69 -22.11
CA GLN A 119 4.53 -15.76 -22.14
C GLN A 119 4.05 -14.31 -22.16
N GLU A 120 3.00 -14.01 -22.91
CA GLU A 120 2.41 -12.66 -22.98
C GLU A 120 1.71 -12.29 -21.68
N ILE A 121 1.03 -13.26 -21.03
CA ILE A 121 0.47 -13.08 -19.68
C ILE A 121 1.57 -12.71 -18.70
N ILE A 122 2.67 -13.48 -18.66
CA ILE A 122 3.79 -13.22 -17.74
C ILE A 122 4.37 -11.83 -18.00
N GLN A 123 4.61 -11.46 -19.25
CA GLN A 123 5.14 -10.14 -19.60
C GLN A 123 4.21 -9.02 -19.13
N THR A 124 2.91 -9.12 -19.43
CA THR A 124 1.90 -8.11 -19.06
C THR A 124 1.80 -7.96 -17.54
N MET A 125 1.67 -9.08 -16.84
CA MET A 125 1.59 -9.10 -15.37
C MET A 125 2.87 -8.57 -14.71
N THR A 126 4.03 -8.83 -15.30
CA THR A 126 5.34 -8.32 -14.82
C THR A 126 5.46 -6.81 -15.04
N ILE A 127 5.02 -6.30 -16.20
CA ILE A 127 4.97 -4.85 -16.47
C ILE A 127 4.06 -4.15 -15.46
N GLU A 128 2.87 -4.71 -15.20
CA GLU A 128 1.93 -4.17 -14.23
C GLU A 128 2.51 -4.16 -12.82
N LEU A 129 3.15 -5.26 -12.39
CA LEU A 129 3.84 -5.33 -11.10
C LEU A 129 4.91 -4.25 -10.97
N ASN A 130 5.73 -4.06 -12.02
CA ASN A 130 6.75 -3.01 -12.03
C ASN A 130 6.15 -1.60 -11.99
N SER A 131 4.96 -1.40 -12.57
CA SER A 131 4.26 -0.11 -12.51
C SER A 131 3.64 0.20 -11.15
N LEU A 132 3.34 -0.83 -10.35
CA LEU A 132 2.84 -0.68 -8.98
C LEU A 132 3.97 -0.38 -7.98
N ILE A 133 5.19 -0.80 -8.29
CA ILE A 133 6.37 -0.61 -7.44
C ILE A 133 7.03 0.76 -7.67
N ARG A 134 6.75 1.43 -8.80
CA ARG A 134 7.43 2.65 -9.25
C ARG A 134 6.57 3.90 -9.06
#